data_AF-A0A127JYP4-F1
#
_entry.id   AF-A0A127JYP4-F1
#
_cell.length_a   1.000
_cell.length_b   1.000
_cell.length_c   1.000
_cell.angle_alpha   90.00
_cell.angle_beta   90.00
_cell.angle_gamma   90.00
#
_symmetry.space_group_name_H-M   'P 1'
#
loop_
_entity.id
_entity.type
_entity.pdbx_description
1 polymer ?
#
loop_
_entity_poly.entity_id
_entity_poly.type
_entity_poly.pdbx_seq_one_letter_code
_entity_poly.pdbx_strand_id
1 'polypeptide(L)'
;MPGQRYDSIDALRGAAIVWMTAFHFCFDLNYFGWIRQDFYRDPFWTGQRTAIVSLFLFCAGLGQAVAVAQAQSWARFRRRWLQVAGCALLVTLGSYWMFPHSFIYFGVLHGIALMLIVVRGSSNWGRWLWLAGALAIAAKPVAELAHAQWPALDFLNGRIWNWLGLVSRKPVTEDYVPLLPWLGVMWWGMAAGLWLIANRRHWVARPLPQATAPLAWMGRWSLSWYMVHQPVMIGLLSAVAAITGKK
;
A
#
# COMPACT_ATOMS: atom_id res chain seq x y z
N MET A 1 -9.61 28.90 3.03
CA MET A 1 -9.76 28.52 1.62
C MET A 1 -10.00 27.02 1.54
N PRO A 2 -11.00 26.53 0.78
CA PRO A 2 -11.13 25.10 0.50
C PRO A 2 -9.81 24.63 -0.13
N GLY A 3 -9.21 23.59 0.41
CA GLY A 3 -7.93 23.08 -0.10
C GLY A 3 -8.08 22.64 -1.55
N GLN A 4 -7.23 23.17 -2.44
CA GLN A 4 -7.24 22.80 -3.86
C GLN A 4 -6.97 21.30 -4.01
N ARG A 5 -7.90 20.54 -4.59
CA ARG A 5 -7.65 19.12 -4.89
C ARG A 5 -6.80 19.00 -6.17
N TYR A 6 -5.90 18.04 -6.19
CA TYR A 6 -5.03 17.77 -7.33
C TYR A 6 -5.46 16.47 -8.00
N ASP A 7 -6.23 16.60 -9.08
CA ASP A 7 -6.87 15.47 -9.76
C ASP A 7 -5.86 14.52 -10.40
N SER A 8 -4.70 15.04 -10.80
CA SER A 8 -3.56 14.26 -11.29
C SER A 8 -3.07 13.20 -10.28
N ILE A 9 -2.98 13.56 -8.99
CA ILE A 9 -2.59 12.64 -7.92
C ILE A 9 -3.69 11.60 -7.69
N ASP A 10 -4.95 12.03 -7.75
CA ASP A 10 -6.09 11.11 -7.64
C ASP A 10 -6.12 10.15 -8.83
N ALA A 11 -5.86 10.59 -10.06
CA ALA A 11 -5.82 9.72 -11.24
C ALA A 11 -4.67 8.71 -11.18
N LEU A 12 -3.49 9.11 -10.69
CA LEU A 12 -2.37 8.18 -10.48
C LEU A 12 -2.73 7.10 -9.46
N ARG A 13 -3.39 7.49 -8.35
CA ARG A 13 -3.91 6.52 -7.37
C ARG A 13 -5.01 5.64 -7.99
N GLY A 14 -5.86 6.20 -8.84
CA GLY A 14 -6.87 5.48 -9.63
C GLY A 14 -6.26 4.38 -10.48
N ALA A 15 -5.20 4.69 -11.22
CA ALA A 15 -4.47 3.71 -12.03
C ALA A 15 -3.89 2.57 -11.16
N ALA A 16 -3.33 2.90 -9.98
CA ALA A 16 -2.85 1.90 -9.04
C ALA A 16 -3.95 0.94 -8.57
N ILE A 17 -5.16 1.46 -8.32
CA ILE A 17 -6.32 0.67 -7.90
C ILE A 17 -6.80 -0.27 -9.00
N VAL A 18 -6.90 0.22 -10.24
CA VAL A 18 -7.30 -0.60 -11.38
C VAL A 18 -6.30 -1.74 -11.56
N TRP A 19 -4.99 -1.44 -11.50
CA TRP A 19 -3.95 -2.45 -11.63
C TRP A 19 -4.00 -3.48 -10.50
N MET A 20 -4.12 -3.04 -9.24
CA MET A 20 -4.30 -3.94 -8.09
C MET A 20 -5.52 -4.84 -8.24
N THR A 21 -6.64 -4.29 -8.69
CA THR A 21 -7.89 -5.05 -8.88
C THR A 21 -7.70 -6.13 -9.94
N ALA A 22 -7.05 -5.81 -11.06
CA ALA A 22 -6.73 -6.79 -12.09
C ALA A 22 -5.76 -7.87 -11.59
N PHE A 23 -4.73 -7.48 -10.83
CA PHE A 23 -3.78 -8.42 -10.21
C PHE A 23 -4.49 -9.40 -9.27
N HIS A 24 -5.33 -8.90 -8.36
CA HIS A 24 -6.09 -9.75 -7.43
C HIS A 24 -7.14 -10.60 -8.15
N PHE A 25 -7.78 -10.09 -9.20
CA PHE A 25 -8.66 -10.92 -10.02
C PHE A 25 -7.91 -12.11 -10.61
N CYS A 26 -6.72 -11.92 -11.19
CA CYS A 26 -5.89 -13.03 -11.65
C CYS A 26 -5.46 -13.98 -10.52
N PHE A 27 -5.12 -13.44 -9.35
CA PHE A 27 -4.81 -14.25 -8.17
C PHE A 27 -6.00 -15.12 -7.75
N ASP A 28 -7.20 -14.55 -7.73
CA ASP A 28 -8.43 -15.26 -7.37
C ASP A 28 -8.77 -16.34 -8.41
N LEU A 29 -8.64 -16.04 -9.70
CA LEU A 29 -8.79 -17.07 -10.76
C LEU A 29 -7.86 -18.26 -10.54
N ASN A 30 -6.65 -18.02 -10.05
CA ASN A 30 -5.70 -19.07 -9.70
C ASN A 30 -6.11 -19.82 -8.42
N TYR A 31 -6.60 -19.09 -7.41
CA TYR A 31 -7.13 -19.67 -6.17
C TYR A 31 -8.32 -20.61 -6.43
N PHE A 32 -9.24 -20.24 -7.33
CA PHE A 32 -10.37 -21.09 -7.77
C PHE A 32 -9.98 -22.14 -8.84
N GLY A 33 -8.69 -22.30 -9.14
CA GLY A 33 -8.18 -23.34 -10.04
C GLY A 33 -8.50 -23.14 -11.53
N TRP A 34 -8.98 -21.96 -11.94
CA TRP A 34 -9.30 -21.68 -13.35
C TRP A 34 -8.07 -21.33 -14.19
N ILE A 35 -7.01 -20.83 -13.55
CA ILE A 35 -5.69 -20.69 -14.14
C ILE A 35 -4.64 -21.36 -13.24
N ARG A 36 -3.42 -21.56 -13.75
CA ARG A 36 -2.28 -22.07 -12.98
C ARG A 36 -1.08 -21.16 -13.19
N GLN A 37 -0.73 -20.40 -12.15
CA GLN A 37 0.33 -19.39 -12.14
C GLN A 37 1.00 -19.37 -10.77
N ASP A 38 2.29 -19.00 -10.70
CA ASP A 38 3.02 -18.88 -9.45
C ASP A 38 3.13 -17.41 -9.01
N PHE A 39 2.14 -16.95 -8.22
CA PHE A 39 2.13 -15.59 -7.67
C PHE A 39 3.18 -15.33 -6.57
N TYR A 40 3.86 -16.37 -6.10
CA TYR A 40 4.77 -16.29 -4.95
C TYR A 40 6.24 -16.18 -5.37
N ARG A 41 6.60 -16.78 -6.52
CA ARG A 41 7.99 -16.86 -6.99
C ARG A 41 8.23 -16.27 -8.38
N ASP A 42 7.22 -16.25 -9.25
CA ASP A 42 7.40 -15.73 -10.61
C ASP A 42 7.75 -14.22 -10.58
N PRO A 43 8.87 -13.79 -11.19
CA PRO A 43 9.24 -12.38 -11.30
C PRO A 43 8.17 -11.50 -11.94
N PHE A 44 7.36 -12.03 -12.86
CA PHE A 44 6.27 -11.30 -13.49
C PHE A 44 5.22 -10.87 -12.45
N TRP A 45 4.73 -11.81 -11.63
CA TRP A 45 3.71 -11.53 -10.62
C TRP A 45 4.28 -10.79 -9.41
N THR A 46 5.46 -11.19 -8.93
CA THR A 46 6.10 -10.55 -7.77
C THR A 46 6.58 -9.13 -8.08
N GLY A 47 7.03 -8.88 -9.32
CA GLY A 47 7.36 -7.54 -9.82
C GLY A 47 6.13 -6.64 -9.90
N GLN A 48 5.01 -7.14 -10.43
CA GLN A 48 3.74 -6.41 -10.44
C GLN A 48 3.27 -6.05 -9.03
N ARG A 49 3.25 -7.01 -8.10
CA ARG A 49 2.90 -6.75 -6.69
C ARG A 49 3.76 -5.63 -6.10
N THR A 50 5.08 -5.68 -6.34
CA THR A 50 6.03 -4.68 -5.85
C THR A 50 5.77 -3.30 -6.45
N ALA A 51 5.49 -3.23 -7.75
CA ALA A 51 5.17 -1.98 -8.44
C ALA A 51 3.85 -1.38 -7.96
N ILE A 52 2.81 -2.20 -7.79
CA ILE A 52 1.49 -1.79 -7.31
C ILE A 52 1.60 -1.20 -5.90
N VAL A 53 2.21 -1.92 -4.95
CA VAL A 53 2.36 -1.45 -3.56
C VAL A 53 3.24 -0.19 -3.52
N SER A 54 4.34 -0.16 -4.28
CA SER A 54 5.19 1.03 -4.41
C SER A 54 4.39 2.25 -4.87
N LEU A 55 3.59 2.10 -5.92
CA LEU A 55 2.79 3.18 -6.48
C LEU A 55 1.74 3.67 -5.47
N PHE A 56 1.07 2.76 -4.76
CA PHE A 56 0.11 3.11 -3.71
C PHE A 56 0.74 3.92 -2.58
N LEU A 57 1.88 3.45 -2.05
CA LEU A 57 2.58 4.11 -0.95
C LEU A 57 3.21 5.43 -1.38
N PHE A 58 3.74 5.50 -2.60
CA PHE A 58 4.20 6.75 -3.19
C PHE A 58 3.05 7.77 -3.30
N CYS A 59 1.88 7.34 -3.77
CA CYS A 59 0.67 8.19 -3.83
C CYS A 59 0.15 8.58 -2.44
N ALA A 60 0.32 7.74 -1.43
CA ALA A 60 0.00 8.06 -0.04
C ALA A 60 0.95 9.16 0.51
N GLY A 61 2.24 9.06 0.19
CA GLY A 61 3.25 10.08 0.47
C GLY A 61 2.94 11.42 -0.21
N LEU A 62 2.64 11.40 -1.51
CA LEU A 62 2.17 12.58 -2.25
C LEU A 62 0.94 13.22 -1.58
N GLY A 63 -0.01 12.39 -1.15
CA GLY A 63 -1.19 12.84 -0.41
C GLY A 63 -0.85 13.52 0.92
N GLN A 64 0.14 13.00 1.67
CA GLN A 64 0.63 13.66 2.88
C GLN A 64 1.28 15.02 2.57
N ALA A 65 2.04 15.13 1.47
CA ALA A 65 2.67 16.38 1.08
C ALA A 65 1.64 17.47 0.78
N VAL A 66 0.59 17.12 0.04
CA VAL A 66 -0.54 18.01 -0.23
C VAL A 66 -1.23 18.42 1.06
N ALA A 67 -1.48 17.48 1.97
CA ALA A 67 -2.16 17.76 3.22
C ALA A 67 -1.33 18.65 4.16
N VAL A 68 -0.01 18.47 4.20
CA VAL A 68 0.92 19.35 4.94
C VAL A 68 0.95 20.74 4.31
N ALA A 69 1.09 20.85 2.98
CA ALA A 69 1.09 22.13 2.27
C ALA A 69 -0.22 22.92 2.44
N GLN A 70 -1.34 22.22 2.66
CA GLN A 70 -2.64 22.82 2.94
C GLN A 70 -2.91 23.04 4.44
N ALA A 71 -1.88 22.95 5.29
CA ALA A 71 -1.98 23.12 6.73
C ALA A 71 -3.08 22.25 7.38
N GLN A 72 -3.20 20.98 6.95
CA GLN A 72 -4.16 20.03 7.53
C GLN A 72 -4.01 20.00 9.06
N SER A 73 -5.10 20.19 9.78
CA SER A 73 -5.13 20.10 11.24
C SER A 73 -4.98 18.67 11.75
N TRP A 74 -4.47 18.53 12.97
CA TRP A 74 -4.36 17.23 13.66
C TRP A 74 -5.71 16.52 13.81
N ALA A 75 -6.81 17.25 14.02
CA ALA A 75 -8.14 16.67 14.09
C ALA A 75 -8.56 15.98 12.78
N ARG A 76 -8.29 16.62 11.63
CA ARG A 76 -8.56 16.04 10.31
C ARG A 76 -7.64 14.85 10.02
N PHE A 77 -6.37 14.94 10.42
CA PHE A 77 -5.42 13.83 10.30
C PHE A 77 -5.90 12.62 11.09
N ARG A 78 -6.21 12.80 12.38
CA ARG A 78 -6.67 11.72 13.27
C ARG A 78 -7.94 11.05 12.74
N ARG A 79 -8.92 11.82 12.23
CA ARG A 79 -10.13 11.25 11.64
C ARG A 79 -9.82 10.32 10.47
N ARG A 80 -8.96 10.76 9.54
CA ARG A 80 -8.57 9.94 8.38
C ARG A 80 -7.72 8.74 8.81
N TRP A 81 -6.82 8.94 9.76
CA TRP A 81 -5.98 7.88 10.31
C TRP A 81 -6.82 6.79 10.98
N LEU A 82 -7.79 7.17 11.82
CA LEU A 82 -8.72 6.23 12.47
C LEU A 82 -9.54 5.42 11.46
N GLN A 83 -9.92 6.01 10.33
CA GLN A 83 -10.58 5.26 9.25
C GLN A 83 -9.66 4.17 8.68
N VAL A 84 -8.40 4.49 8.40
CA VAL A 84 -7.43 3.52 7.87
C VAL A 84 -7.13 2.44 8.89
N ALA A 85 -6.89 2.82 10.15
CA ALA A 85 -6.64 1.87 11.25
C ALA A 85 -7.86 0.96 11.49
N GLY A 86 -9.08 1.50 11.50
CA GLY A 86 -10.30 0.72 11.60
C GLY A 86 -10.48 -0.26 10.43
N CYS A 87 -10.20 0.19 9.20
CA CYS A 87 -10.18 -0.69 8.03
C CYS A 87 -9.13 -1.80 8.14
N ALA A 88 -7.94 -1.51 8.68
CA ALA A 88 -6.91 -2.51 8.93
C ALA A 88 -7.40 -3.62 9.87
N LEU A 89 -8.04 -3.23 10.98
CA LEU A 89 -8.64 -4.19 11.93
C LEU A 89 -9.77 -5.02 11.28
N LEU A 90 -10.61 -4.40 10.46
CA LEU A 90 -11.66 -5.12 9.73
C LEU A 90 -11.08 -6.14 8.74
N VAL A 91 -9.98 -5.81 8.06
CA VAL A 91 -9.28 -6.75 7.18
C VAL A 91 -8.69 -7.93 7.98
N THR A 92 -8.13 -7.67 9.17
CA THR A 92 -7.66 -8.74 10.07
C THR A 92 -8.80 -9.67 10.47
N LEU A 93 -9.93 -9.11 10.92
CA LEU A 93 -11.09 -9.90 11.34
C LEU A 93 -11.68 -10.71 10.17
N GLY A 94 -11.85 -10.08 9.00
CA GLY A 94 -12.39 -10.75 7.81
C GLY A 94 -11.47 -11.86 7.31
N SER A 95 -10.16 -11.60 7.24
CA SER A 95 -9.18 -12.63 6.83
C SER A 95 -9.00 -13.73 7.88
N TYR A 96 -9.18 -13.44 9.17
CA TYR A 96 -9.17 -14.45 10.22
C TYR A 96 -10.31 -15.45 10.06
N TRP A 97 -11.49 -14.97 9.66
CA TRP A 97 -12.64 -15.84 9.42
C TRP A 97 -12.49 -16.69 8.14
N MET A 98 -11.91 -16.11 7.08
CA MET A 98 -11.76 -16.80 5.78
C MET A 98 -10.50 -17.68 5.70
N PHE A 99 -9.41 -17.28 6.34
CA PHE A 99 -8.09 -17.90 6.28
C PHE A 99 -7.46 -18.00 7.69
N PRO A 100 -8.00 -18.84 8.59
CA PRO A 100 -7.59 -18.83 10.01
C PRO A 100 -6.12 -19.16 10.24
N HIS A 101 -5.47 -19.91 9.34
CA HIS A 101 -4.06 -20.29 9.44
C HIS A 101 -3.07 -19.25 8.86
N SER A 102 -3.55 -18.33 8.02
CA SER A 102 -2.74 -17.36 7.27
C SER A 102 -3.35 -15.95 7.28
N PHE A 103 -4.18 -15.63 8.27
CA PHE A 103 -4.86 -14.35 8.38
C PHE A 103 -3.90 -13.14 8.35
N ILE A 104 -4.43 -11.99 7.92
CA ILE A 104 -3.67 -10.75 7.74
C ILE A 104 -3.51 -10.07 9.09
N TYR A 105 -2.42 -10.35 9.80
CA TYR A 105 -2.11 -9.66 11.06
C TYR A 105 -1.31 -8.35 10.84
N PHE A 106 -0.58 -8.24 9.71
CA PHE A 106 0.19 -7.04 9.35
C PHE A 106 0.28 -6.84 7.83
N GLY A 107 -0.85 -6.48 7.21
CA GLY A 107 -0.92 -6.14 5.78
C GLY A 107 -0.72 -4.65 5.49
N VAL A 108 -0.96 -4.26 4.23
CA VAL A 108 -0.74 -2.89 3.71
C VAL A 108 -1.47 -1.80 4.50
N LEU A 109 -2.70 -2.02 4.97
CA LEU A 109 -3.41 -1.01 5.77
C LEU A 109 -2.81 -0.81 7.16
N HIS A 110 -2.28 -1.87 7.77
CA HIS A 110 -1.57 -1.78 9.06
C HIS A 110 -0.27 -0.99 8.88
N GLY A 111 0.50 -1.34 7.85
CA GLY A 111 1.70 -0.61 7.45
C GLY A 111 1.40 0.86 7.17
N ILE A 112 0.38 1.18 6.36
CA ILE A 112 -0.02 2.56 6.05
C ILE A 112 -0.42 3.31 7.31
N ALA A 113 -1.19 2.70 8.22
CA ALA A 113 -1.58 3.37 9.47
C ALA A 113 -0.35 3.81 10.28
N LEU A 114 0.67 2.95 10.39
CA LEU A 114 1.92 3.30 11.06
C LEU A 114 2.72 4.36 10.28
N MET A 115 2.92 4.12 8.99
CA MET A 115 3.71 5.00 8.11
C MET A 115 3.12 6.41 8.04
N LEU A 116 1.79 6.57 8.05
CA LEU A 116 1.14 7.89 8.06
C LEU A 116 1.56 8.75 9.25
N ILE A 117 1.70 8.16 10.45
CA ILE A 117 2.16 8.86 11.65
C ILE A 117 3.62 9.28 11.46
N VAL A 118 4.48 8.34 11.06
CA VAL A 118 5.92 8.57 10.86
C VAL A 118 6.16 9.65 9.81
N VAL A 119 5.51 9.56 8.65
CA VAL A 119 5.63 10.53 7.55
C VAL A 119 5.09 11.91 7.96
N ARG A 120 4.00 11.97 8.72
CA ARG A 120 3.49 13.24 9.25
C ARG A 120 4.48 13.90 10.21
N GLY A 121 5.08 13.13 11.12
CA GLY A 121 6.10 13.62 12.06
C GLY A 121 7.41 14.04 11.39
N SER A 122 7.78 13.37 10.30
CA SER A 122 8.97 13.68 9.50
C SER A 122 8.71 14.69 8.37
N SER A 123 7.52 15.29 8.30
CA SER A 123 7.14 16.19 7.21
C SER A 123 8.06 17.42 7.03
N ASN A 124 8.72 17.86 8.10
CA ASN A 124 9.64 19.01 8.08
C ASN A 124 11.10 18.63 7.75
N TRP A 125 11.39 17.37 7.43
CA TRP A 125 12.76 16.91 7.12
C TRP A 125 13.27 17.43 5.76
N GLY A 126 12.39 17.95 4.90
CA GLY A 126 12.77 18.52 3.61
C GLY A 126 13.55 17.52 2.75
N ARG A 127 14.76 17.90 2.30
CA ARG A 127 15.60 17.04 1.46
C ARG A 127 16.07 15.75 2.16
N TRP A 128 16.09 15.70 3.49
CA TRP A 128 16.49 14.52 4.24
C TRP A 128 15.52 13.34 4.06
N LEU A 129 14.28 13.59 3.61
CA LEU A 129 13.35 12.54 3.22
C LEU A 129 13.88 11.65 2.07
N TRP A 130 14.67 12.22 1.15
CA TRP A 130 15.29 11.43 0.08
C TRP A 130 16.31 10.45 0.62
N LEU A 131 17.19 10.92 1.52
CA LEU A 131 18.20 10.10 2.17
C LEU A 131 17.55 9.05 3.09
N ALA A 132 16.60 9.45 3.92
CA ALA A 132 15.85 8.54 4.79
C ALA A 132 15.13 7.45 3.98
N GLY A 133 14.55 7.82 2.83
CA GLY A 133 13.94 6.86 1.91
C GLY A 133 14.94 5.88 1.32
N ALA A 134 16.11 6.36 0.89
CA ALA A 134 17.17 5.50 0.38
C ALA A 134 17.69 4.52 1.45
N LEU A 135 17.91 4.99 2.67
CA LEU A 135 18.33 4.15 3.80
C LEU A 135 17.26 3.11 4.17
N ALA A 136 15.98 3.49 4.18
CA ALA A 136 14.88 2.57 4.45
C ALA A 136 14.77 1.47 3.38
N ILE A 137 14.98 1.81 2.11
CA ILE A 137 14.97 0.83 1.01
C ILE A 137 16.20 -0.08 1.10
N ALA A 138 17.37 0.47 1.39
CA ALA A 138 18.61 -0.29 1.57
C ALA A 138 18.57 -1.22 2.80
N ALA A 139 17.70 -0.97 3.78
CA ALA A 139 17.58 -1.81 4.97
C ALA A 139 17.20 -3.25 4.65
N LYS A 140 16.45 -3.52 3.57
CA LYS A 140 16.08 -4.90 3.19
C LYS A 140 17.29 -5.76 2.80
N PRO A 141 18.10 -5.43 1.78
CA PRO A 141 19.28 -6.23 1.45
C PRO A 141 20.33 -6.25 2.57
N VAL A 142 20.43 -5.16 3.36
CA VAL A 142 21.30 -5.15 4.55
C VAL A 142 20.83 -6.14 5.61
N ALA A 143 19.52 -6.24 5.86
CA ALA A 143 18.98 -7.24 6.79
C ALA A 143 19.23 -8.66 6.28
N GLU A 144 19.01 -8.93 4.98
CA GLU A 144 19.29 -10.24 4.38
C GLU A 144 20.75 -10.66 4.59
N LEU A 145 21.71 -9.74 4.36
CA LEU A 145 23.12 -9.98 4.61
C LEU A 145 23.44 -10.18 6.10
N ALA A 146 22.82 -9.40 6.98
CA ALA A 146 23.02 -9.49 8.43
C ALA A 146 22.53 -10.84 8.99
N HIS A 147 21.38 -11.34 8.53
CA HIS A 147 20.86 -12.66 8.91
C HIS A 147 21.79 -13.80 8.49
N ALA A 148 22.49 -13.68 7.36
CA ALA A 148 23.46 -14.68 6.91
C ALA A 148 24.71 -14.75 7.81
N GLN A 149 25.08 -13.64 8.46
CA GLN A 149 26.26 -13.55 9.31
C GLN A 149 25.95 -13.81 10.80
N TRP A 150 24.75 -13.46 11.25
CA TRP A 150 24.37 -13.51 12.66
C TRP A 150 23.05 -14.28 12.87
N PRO A 151 23.11 -15.60 13.13
CA PRO A 151 21.92 -16.43 13.40
C PRO A 151 21.08 -15.94 14.59
N ALA A 152 21.69 -15.22 15.54
CA ALA A 152 20.99 -14.62 16.67
C ALA A 152 19.89 -13.61 16.25
N LEU A 153 19.92 -13.10 15.01
CA LEU A 153 18.89 -12.21 14.47
C LEU A 153 17.55 -12.91 14.14
N ASP A 154 17.46 -14.24 14.33
CA ASP A 154 16.25 -14.99 13.98
C ASP A 154 14.98 -14.49 14.69
N PHE A 155 15.11 -13.86 15.87
CA PHE A 155 13.99 -13.25 16.58
C PHE A 155 13.24 -12.20 15.74
N LEU A 156 13.91 -11.56 14.78
CA LEU A 156 13.30 -10.58 13.86
C LEU A 156 12.26 -11.22 12.94
N ASN A 157 12.35 -12.52 12.67
CA ASN A 157 11.35 -13.26 11.89
C ASN A 157 10.06 -13.54 12.69
N GLY A 158 10.09 -13.41 14.02
CA GLY A 158 8.94 -13.63 14.89
C GLY A 158 7.85 -12.57 14.70
N ARG A 159 6.59 -12.94 14.98
CA ARG A 159 5.40 -12.07 14.79
C ARG A 159 5.49 -10.73 15.53
N ILE A 160 6.21 -10.67 16.65
CA ILE A 160 6.39 -9.46 17.46
C ILE A 160 7.29 -8.44 16.74
N TRP A 161 8.21 -8.88 15.89
CA TRP A 161 9.26 -8.03 15.30
C TRP A 161 9.21 -7.93 13.79
N ASN A 162 8.58 -8.90 13.13
CA ASN A 162 8.60 -8.95 11.67
C ASN A 162 7.87 -7.78 11.01
N TRP A 163 6.99 -7.06 11.71
CA TRP A 163 6.39 -5.83 11.19
C TRP A 163 7.43 -4.74 10.88
N LEU A 164 8.65 -4.80 11.45
CA LEU A 164 9.75 -3.92 11.09
C LEU A 164 10.23 -4.12 9.65
N GLY A 165 10.13 -5.35 9.12
CA GLY A 165 10.57 -5.71 7.77
C GLY A 165 12.03 -6.11 7.64
N LEU A 166 12.73 -6.28 8.77
CA LEU A 166 14.11 -6.77 8.84
C LEU A 166 14.17 -8.30 8.92
N VAL A 167 13.33 -8.97 8.14
CA VAL A 167 13.17 -10.42 8.13
C VAL A 167 14.05 -11.06 7.05
N SER A 168 14.50 -12.29 7.30
CA SER A 168 15.15 -13.14 6.29
C SER A 168 14.17 -14.07 5.58
N ARG A 169 13.01 -14.35 6.20
CA ARG A 169 11.94 -15.16 5.61
C ARG A 169 10.60 -14.46 5.70
N LYS A 170 9.80 -14.56 4.64
CA LYS A 170 8.44 -14.02 4.64
C LYS A 170 7.56 -14.81 5.62
N PRO A 171 6.77 -14.15 6.46
CA PRO A 171 5.81 -14.83 7.32
C PRO A 171 4.66 -15.44 6.50
N VAL A 172 4.03 -16.47 7.05
CA VAL A 172 2.84 -17.08 6.46
C VAL A 172 1.63 -16.19 6.77
N THR A 173 1.24 -15.37 5.79
CA THR A 173 0.05 -14.52 5.85
C THR A 173 -0.37 -14.09 4.43
N GLU A 174 -1.67 -13.86 4.21
CA GLU A 174 -2.20 -13.48 2.89
C GLU A 174 -1.66 -12.12 2.40
N ASP A 175 -1.38 -11.20 3.32
CA ASP A 175 -0.73 -9.94 2.97
C ASP A 175 0.29 -9.51 4.04
N TYR A 176 1.44 -9.04 3.56
CA TYR A 176 2.58 -8.66 4.38
C TYR A 176 3.30 -7.47 3.75
N VAL A 177 3.08 -6.30 4.35
CA VAL A 177 3.71 -5.04 3.95
C VAL A 177 4.27 -4.40 5.23
N PRO A 178 5.48 -4.80 5.65
CA PRO A 178 6.12 -4.29 6.85
C PRO A 178 6.47 -2.79 6.75
N LEU A 179 7.04 -2.23 7.82
CA LEU A 179 7.49 -0.84 7.83
C LEU A 179 8.61 -0.61 6.82
N LEU A 180 9.68 -1.42 6.84
CA LEU A 180 10.79 -1.35 5.88
C LEU A 180 10.62 -2.46 4.83
N PRO A 181 10.89 -2.18 3.55
CA PRO A 181 11.43 -0.95 2.97
C PRO A 181 10.37 0.13 2.64
N TRP A 182 9.10 -0.19 2.84
CA TRP A 182 7.94 0.51 2.30
C TRP A 182 7.79 1.97 2.77
N LEU A 183 8.19 2.26 4.01
CA LEU A 183 8.29 3.62 4.54
C LEU A 183 9.17 4.50 3.65
N GLY A 184 10.22 3.94 3.06
CA GLY A 184 11.11 4.68 2.17
C GLY A 184 10.43 5.15 0.89
N VAL A 185 9.58 4.29 0.30
CA VAL A 185 8.77 4.66 -0.87
C VAL A 185 7.77 5.76 -0.52
N MET A 186 7.14 5.69 0.65
CA MET A 186 6.21 6.72 1.12
C MET A 186 6.93 8.05 1.41
N TRP A 187 8.13 8.02 1.98
CA TRP A 187 8.98 9.21 2.15
C TRP A 187 9.38 9.83 0.82
N TRP A 188 9.74 9.04 -0.19
CA TRP A 188 10.00 9.56 -1.54
C TRP A 188 8.75 10.18 -2.16
N GLY A 189 7.57 9.60 -1.95
CA GLY A 189 6.29 10.22 -2.33
C GLY A 189 6.07 11.57 -1.64
N MET A 190 6.35 11.65 -0.34
CA MET A 190 6.26 12.90 0.43
C MET A 190 7.25 13.95 -0.09
N ALA A 191 8.52 13.57 -0.28
CA ALA A 191 9.57 14.45 -0.78
C ALA A 191 9.27 14.99 -2.17
N ALA A 192 8.85 14.11 -3.09
CA ALA A 192 8.43 14.47 -4.43
C ALA A 192 7.23 15.43 -4.40
N GLY A 193 6.24 15.16 -3.56
CA GLY A 193 5.05 16.00 -3.44
C GLY A 193 5.37 17.41 -2.92
N LEU A 194 6.18 17.50 -1.86
CA LEU A 194 6.63 18.79 -1.32
C LEU A 194 7.42 19.58 -2.37
N TRP A 195 8.34 18.91 -3.08
CA TRP A 195 9.12 19.54 -4.15
C TRP A 195 8.24 20.01 -5.31
N LEU A 196 7.28 19.20 -5.76
CA LEU A 196 6.35 19.54 -6.84
C LEU A 196 5.49 20.74 -6.46
N ILE A 197 4.95 20.79 -5.24
CA ILE A 197 4.13 21.90 -4.78
C ILE A 197 4.94 23.19 -4.69
N ALA A 198 6.18 23.13 -4.20
CA ALA A 198 7.05 24.30 -4.07
C ALA A 198 7.58 24.83 -5.42
N ASN A 199 7.91 23.94 -6.36
CA ASN A 199 8.66 24.32 -7.58
C ASN A 199 7.86 24.23 -8.88
N ARG A 200 6.84 23.37 -8.93
CA ARG A 200 6.14 22.95 -10.17
C ARG A 200 4.63 22.74 -9.93
N ARG A 201 4.00 23.57 -9.09
CA ARG A 201 2.58 23.42 -8.71
C ARG A 201 1.63 23.27 -9.90
N HIS A 202 1.92 23.93 -11.02
CA HIS A 202 1.12 23.82 -12.24
C HIS A 202 1.08 22.40 -12.82
N TRP A 203 2.05 21.53 -12.57
CA TRP A 203 2.05 20.14 -13.05
C TRP A 203 0.94 19.32 -12.37
N VAL A 204 0.73 19.55 -11.08
CA VAL A 204 -0.30 18.84 -10.29
C VAL A 204 -1.66 19.53 -10.34
N ALA A 205 -1.68 20.86 -10.56
CA ALA A 205 -2.89 21.68 -10.65
C ALA A 205 -3.53 21.72 -12.04
N ARG A 206 -2.89 21.11 -13.06
CA ARG A 206 -3.43 21.07 -14.42
C ARG A 206 -4.77 20.31 -14.46
N PRO A 207 -5.79 20.85 -15.14
CA PRO A 207 -7.02 20.12 -15.38
C PRO A 207 -6.70 18.85 -16.16
N LEU A 208 -7.30 17.75 -15.73
CA LEU A 208 -7.13 16.47 -16.39
C LEU A 208 -8.02 16.37 -17.63
N PRO A 209 -7.57 15.70 -18.71
CA PRO A 209 -8.44 15.35 -19.82
C PRO A 209 -9.65 14.54 -19.34
N GLN A 210 -10.83 14.77 -19.94
CA GLN A 210 -12.07 14.10 -19.56
C GLN A 210 -11.96 12.56 -19.58
N ALA A 211 -11.15 12.00 -20.48
CA ALA A 211 -10.86 10.57 -20.56
C ALA A 211 -10.22 9.99 -19.27
N THR A 212 -9.53 10.81 -18.48
CA THR A 212 -8.88 10.38 -17.22
C THR A 212 -9.72 10.69 -15.97
N ALA A 213 -10.88 11.33 -16.13
CA ALA A 213 -11.78 11.65 -15.03
C ALA A 213 -12.27 10.40 -14.25
N PRO A 214 -12.53 9.23 -14.88
CA PRO A 214 -12.89 8.02 -14.15
C PRO A 214 -11.78 7.55 -13.20
N LEU A 215 -10.51 7.62 -13.62
CA LEU A 215 -9.38 7.27 -12.77
C LEU A 215 -9.28 8.21 -11.56
N ALA A 216 -9.44 9.52 -11.78
CA ALA A 216 -9.47 10.48 -10.68
C ALA A 216 -10.62 10.17 -9.71
N TRP A 217 -11.81 9.86 -10.21
CA TRP A 217 -12.95 9.45 -9.38
C TRP A 217 -12.62 8.20 -8.55
N MET A 218 -12.06 7.15 -9.14
CA MET A 218 -11.66 5.94 -8.42
C MET A 218 -10.62 6.25 -7.33
N GLY A 219 -9.61 7.07 -7.64
CA GLY A 219 -8.58 7.46 -6.67
C GLY A 219 -9.11 8.25 -5.47
N ARG A 220 -10.19 9.01 -5.66
CA ARG A 220 -10.90 9.73 -4.58
C ARG A 220 -11.58 8.78 -3.60
N TRP A 221 -12.04 7.63 -4.09
CA TRP A 221 -12.70 6.56 -3.31
C TRP A 221 -11.78 5.36 -3.03
N SER A 222 -10.47 5.55 -3.17
CA SER A 222 -9.45 4.50 -3.06
C SER A 222 -9.60 3.55 -1.86
N LEU A 223 -9.82 4.08 -0.66
CA LEU A 223 -9.97 3.25 0.54
C LEU A 223 -11.25 2.40 0.49
N SER A 224 -12.37 2.98 0.04
CA SER A 224 -13.63 2.25 -0.10
C SER A 224 -13.51 1.14 -1.14
N TRP A 225 -12.89 1.45 -2.29
CA TRP A 225 -12.61 0.43 -3.31
C TRP A 225 -11.71 -0.68 -2.76
N TYR A 226 -10.63 -0.31 -2.08
CA TYR A 226 -9.72 -1.26 -1.45
C TYR A 226 -10.47 -2.21 -0.49
N MET A 227 -11.42 -1.71 0.30
CA MET A 227 -12.16 -2.55 1.24
C MET A 227 -13.18 -3.49 0.55
N VAL A 228 -13.71 -3.09 -0.60
CA VAL A 228 -14.84 -3.79 -1.24
C VAL A 228 -14.40 -4.73 -2.37
N HIS A 229 -13.31 -4.42 -3.08
CA HIS A 229 -12.93 -5.17 -4.28
C HIS A 229 -12.72 -6.67 -3.99
N GLN A 230 -11.96 -7.04 -2.95
CA GLN A 230 -11.64 -8.44 -2.66
C GLN A 230 -12.86 -9.26 -2.23
N PRO A 231 -13.68 -8.82 -1.24
CA PRO A 231 -14.91 -9.54 -0.91
C PRO A 231 -15.87 -9.69 -2.08
N VAL A 232 -16.01 -8.67 -2.92
CA VAL A 232 -16.88 -8.72 -4.11
C VAL A 232 -16.35 -9.71 -5.14
N MET A 233 -15.05 -9.67 -5.47
CA MET A 233 -14.46 -10.61 -6.44
C MET A 233 -14.57 -12.04 -5.95
N ILE A 234 -14.18 -12.33 -4.70
CA ILE A 234 -14.32 -13.67 -4.12
C ILE A 234 -15.79 -14.12 -4.12
N GLY A 235 -16.72 -13.26 -3.73
CA GLY A 235 -18.14 -13.58 -3.72
C GLY A 235 -18.70 -13.92 -5.11
N LEU A 236 -18.35 -13.13 -6.12
CA LEU A 236 -18.76 -13.38 -7.51
C LEU A 236 -18.14 -14.66 -8.07
N LEU A 237 -16.85 -14.88 -7.86
CA LEU A 237 -16.15 -16.09 -8.32
C LEU A 237 -16.67 -17.35 -7.61
N SER A 238 -16.98 -17.26 -6.31
CA SER A 238 -17.61 -18.33 -5.55
C SER A 238 -19.00 -18.69 -6.11
N ALA A 239 -19.81 -17.69 -6.46
CA ALA A 239 -21.12 -17.91 -7.07
C ALA A 239 -21.00 -18.60 -8.43
N VAL A 240 -20.07 -18.16 -9.27
CA VAL A 240 -19.81 -18.78 -10.57
C VAL A 240 -19.28 -20.21 -10.42
N ALA A 241 -18.36 -20.45 -9.48
CA ALA A 241 -17.84 -21.79 -9.17
C ALA A 241 -18.97 -22.74 -8.73
N ALA A 242 -19.87 -22.27 -7.86
CA ALA A 242 -21.03 -23.04 -7.41
C ALA A 242 -21.98 -23.41 -8.56
N ILE A 243 -22.21 -22.50 -9.51
CA ILE A 243 -23.09 -22.75 -10.67
C ILE A 243 -22.44 -23.69 -11.69
N THR A 244 -21.13 -23.54 -11.92
CA THR A 244 -20.40 -24.30 -12.95
C THR A 244 -19.88 -25.66 -12.49
N GLY A 245 -19.99 -25.99 -11.20
CA GLY A 245 -19.52 -27.24 -10.62
C GLY A 245 -17.99 -27.37 -10.56
N LYS A 246 -17.25 -26.30 -10.87
CA LYS A 246 -15.80 -26.26 -10.68
C LYS A 246 -15.49 -25.95 -9.22
N LYS A 247 -14.80 -26.87 -8.54
CA LYS A 247 -14.15 -26.62 -7.24
C LYS A 247 -12.68 -26.28 -7.46
#